data_AF-A0A2N1W110-F1
#
_entry.id   AF-A0A2N1W110-F1
#
_cell.length_a   1.000
_cell.length_b   1.000
_cell.length_c   1.000
_cell.angle_alpha   90.00
_cell.angle_beta   90.00
_cell.angle_gamma   90.00
#
_symmetry.space_group_name_H-M   'P 1'
#
loop_
_entity.id
_entity.type
_entity.pdbx_description
1 polymer ?
#
loop_
_entity_poly.entity_id
_entity_poly.type
_entity_poly.pdbx_seq_one_letter_code
_entity_poly.pdbx_strand_id
1 'polypeptide(L)'
;MQDKVISFIKSRIPNLAENWSKEILHLDFMDHYKNLSEEELKKRNNAVYKNLIEWFESGASNATAEQYFEGLGAKRFKEGFALTEINYAFFLDKKVLFKEINDDIEFTKELGSAEAVNLICTLGNFFDLGNFYIIRGYNSAMIEKLENSNKFSSGELDNLMFKGSLDEDDLDNDDIIWRHVY
;
A
#
# COMPACT_ATOMS: atom_id res chain seq x y z
N MET A 1 -10.73 0.54 21.06
CA MET A 1 -9.49 0.90 20.36
C MET A 1 -9.73 1.16 18.86
N GLN A 2 -10.23 0.18 18.10
CA GLN A 2 -10.41 0.29 16.64
C GLN A 2 -11.27 1.47 16.19
N ASP A 3 -12.46 1.67 16.76
CA ASP A 3 -13.36 2.79 16.39
C ASP A 3 -12.72 4.17 16.62
N LYS A 4 -11.89 4.27 17.66
CA LYS A 4 -11.15 5.48 17.99
C LYS A 4 -10.09 5.79 16.92
N VAL A 5 -9.34 4.77 16.50
CA VAL A 5 -8.33 4.89 15.44
C VAL A 5 -8.99 5.25 14.11
N ILE A 6 -10.09 4.59 13.75
CA ILE A 6 -10.87 4.90 12.55
C ILE A 6 -11.36 6.35 12.59
N SER A 7 -11.94 6.79 13.72
CA SER A 7 -12.45 8.15 13.88
C SER A 7 -11.34 9.19 13.79
N PHE A 8 -10.19 8.91 14.39
CA PHE A 8 -8.99 9.73 14.29
C PHE A 8 -8.57 9.89 12.83
N ILE A 9 -8.34 8.77 12.11
CA ILE A 9 -7.93 8.79 10.70
C ILE A 9 -8.94 9.55 9.85
N LYS A 10 -10.25 9.24 9.97
CA LYS A 10 -11.34 9.92 9.24
C LYS A 10 -11.28 11.44 9.42
N SER A 11 -11.03 11.91 10.65
CA SER A 11 -10.95 13.35 10.95
C SER A 11 -9.67 14.03 10.43
N ARG A 12 -8.63 13.27 10.12
CA ARG A 12 -7.31 13.77 9.69
C ARG A 12 -7.06 13.62 8.19
N ILE A 13 -7.94 12.94 7.43
CA ILE A 13 -7.79 12.73 5.98
C ILE A 13 -7.36 14.01 5.22
N PRO A 14 -7.99 15.18 5.41
CA PRO A 14 -7.56 16.40 4.70
C PRO A 14 -6.11 16.80 5.00
N ASN A 15 -5.69 16.72 6.26
CA ASN A 15 -4.32 17.06 6.69
C ASN A 15 -3.32 16.02 6.19
N LEU A 16 -3.67 14.74 6.24
CA LEU A 16 -2.83 13.66 5.74
C LEU A 16 -2.54 13.85 4.24
N ALA A 17 -3.57 14.14 3.45
CA ALA A 17 -3.44 14.36 2.01
C ALA A 17 -2.62 15.60 1.67
N GLU A 18 -2.82 16.68 2.42
CA GLU A 18 -2.05 17.92 2.28
C GLU A 18 -0.56 17.70 2.59
N ASN A 19 -0.25 17.06 3.73
CA ASN A 19 1.11 16.83 4.17
C ASN A 19 1.84 15.83 3.27
N TRP A 20 1.16 14.76 2.84
CA TRP A 20 1.70 13.81 1.88
C TRP A 20 2.01 14.44 0.53
N SER A 21 1.12 15.29 0.02
CA SER A 21 1.33 15.98 -1.26
C SER A 21 2.55 16.91 -1.17
N LYS A 22 2.72 17.64 -0.06
CA LYS A 22 3.91 18.46 0.18
C LYS A 22 5.19 17.64 0.17
N GLU A 23 5.23 16.53 0.91
CA GLU A 23 6.40 15.66 0.95
C GLU A 23 6.78 15.16 -0.45
N ILE A 24 5.80 14.72 -1.26
CA ILE A 24 6.04 14.30 -2.65
C ILE A 24 6.63 15.42 -3.51
N LEU A 25 6.04 16.62 -3.46
CA LEU A 25 6.46 17.73 -4.30
C LEU A 25 7.87 18.23 -3.98
N HIS A 26 8.37 17.94 -2.77
CA HIS A 26 9.74 18.28 -2.36
C HIS A 26 10.81 17.26 -2.78
N LEU A 27 10.45 16.09 -3.31
CA LEU A 27 11.41 15.00 -3.58
C LEU A 27 11.81 14.91 -5.05
N ASP A 28 13.11 14.98 -5.34
CA ASP A 28 13.63 15.03 -6.72
C ASP A 28 13.36 13.78 -7.56
N PHE A 29 13.05 12.64 -6.95
CA PHE A 29 12.87 11.35 -7.63
C PHE A 29 11.39 10.93 -7.74
N MET A 30 10.44 11.88 -7.60
CA MET A 30 8.99 11.64 -7.64
C MET A 30 8.32 12.22 -8.91
N ASP A 31 8.98 12.09 -10.06
CA ASP A 31 8.60 12.78 -11.30
C ASP A 31 7.17 12.47 -11.77
N HIS A 32 6.73 11.21 -11.72
CA HIS A 32 5.38 10.84 -12.17
C HIS A 32 4.32 11.44 -11.26
N TYR A 33 4.57 11.45 -9.95
CA TYR A 33 3.67 12.07 -8.99
C TYR A 33 3.66 13.60 -9.09
N LYS A 34 4.80 14.24 -9.33
CA LYS A 34 4.91 15.70 -9.51
C LYS A 34 4.17 16.23 -10.74
N ASN A 35 3.95 15.37 -11.75
CA ASN A 35 3.18 15.71 -12.95
C ASN A 35 1.65 15.63 -12.74
N LEU A 36 1.19 15.16 -11.59
CA LEU A 36 -0.24 15.12 -11.25
C LEU A 36 -0.70 16.49 -10.74
N SER A 37 -2.00 16.78 -10.90
CA SER A 37 -2.60 17.91 -10.20
C SER A 37 -2.63 17.64 -8.69
N GLU A 38 -2.62 18.71 -7.90
CA GLU A 38 -2.76 18.62 -6.44
C GLU A 38 -4.04 17.87 -6.03
N GLU A 39 -5.14 18.08 -6.75
CA GLU A 39 -6.40 17.34 -6.53
C GLU A 39 -6.25 15.84 -6.78
N GLU A 40 -5.50 15.44 -7.81
CA GLU A 40 -5.26 14.02 -8.09
C GLU A 40 -4.31 13.41 -7.05
N LEU A 41 -3.30 14.14 -6.57
CA LEU A 41 -2.46 13.73 -5.44
C LEU A 41 -3.31 13.47 -4.19
N LYS A 42 -4.11 14.45 -3.79
CA LYS A 42 -5.00 14.35 -2.62
C LYS A 42 -5.98 13.19 -2.77
N LYS A 43 -6.58 13.02 -3.94
CA LYS A 43 -7.49 11.92 -4.23
C LYS A 43 -6.82 10.55 -4.10
N ARG A 44 -5.58 10.40 -4.56
CA ARG A 44 -4.82 9.14 -4.48
C ARG A 44 -4.49 8.79 -3.04
N ASN A 45 -3.99 9.75 -2.26
CA ASN A 45 -3.73 9.56 -0.83
C ASN A 45 -5.01 9.25 -0.05
N ASN A 46 -6.10 9.99 -0.31
CA ASN A 46 -7.41 9.71 0.30
C ASN A 46 -7.90 8.28 0.02
N ALA A 47 -7.61 7.73 -1.16
CA ALA A 47 -7.98 6.35 -1.48
C ALA A 47 -7.25 5.32 -0.60
N VAL A 48 -5.98 5.58 -0.27
CA VAL A 48 -5.20 4.71 0.63
C VAL A 48 -5.80 4.72 2.03
N TYR A 49 -6.11 5.90 2.60
CA TYR A 49 -6.69 5.95 3.96
C TYR A 49 -8.13 5.46 4.02
N LYS A 50 -8.91 5.62 2.94
CA LYS A 50 -10.23 4.96 2.84
C LYS A 50 -10.09 3.45 2.88
N ASN A 51 -9.14 2.89 2.13
CA ASN A 51 -8.89 1.46 2.17
C ASN A 51 -8.37 1.00 3.56
N LEU A 52 -7.54 1.79 4.23
CA LEU A 52 -7.13 1.50 5.62
C LEU A 52 -8.32 1.42 6.57
N ILE A 53 -9.25 2.38 6.45
CA ILE A 53 -10.49 2.39 7.24
C ILE A 53 -11.34 1.16 6.95
N GLU A 54 -11.58 0.84 5.66
CA GLU A 54 -12.34 -0.34 5.24
C GLU A 54 -11.68 -1.64 5.72
N TRP A 55 -10.35 -1.71 5.68
CA TRP A 55 -9.58 -2.84 6.16
C TRP A 55 -9.69 -3.00 7.68
N PHE A 56 -9.66 -1.91 8.45
CA PHE A 56 -10.00 -1.99 9.86
C PHE A 56 -11.44 -2.52 10.03
N GLU A 57 -12.42 -1.91 9.37
CA GLU A 57 -13.84 -2.29 9.45
C GLU A 57 -14.11 -3.75 9.06
N SER A 58 -13.28 -4.35 8.19
CA SER A 58 -13.34 -5.79 7.84
C SER A 58 -12.67 -6.74 8.84
N GLY A 59 -12.14 -6.22 9.95
CA GLY A 59 -11.42 -7.00 10.96
C GLY A 59 -9.96 -7.25 10.60
N ALA A 60 -9.33 -6.32 9.86
CA ALA A 60 -7.95 -6.41 9.42
C ALA A 60 -7.67 -7.63 8.50
N SER A 61 -8.61 -7.94 7.61
CA SER A 61 -8.50 -9.09 6.70
C SER A 61 -7.43 -8.89 5.63
N ASN A 62 -6.49 -9.84 5.52
CA ASN A 62 -5.44 -9.83 4.49
C ASN A 62 -6.00 -9.85 3.07
N ALA A 63 -7.10 -10.57 2.84
CA ALA A 63 -7.74 -10.67 1.51
C ALA A 63 -8.24 -9.31 0.98
N THR A 64 -8.74 -8.43 1.85
CA THR A 64 -9.18 -7.08 1.46
C THR A 64 -7.98 -6.20 1.07
N ALA A 65 -6.87 -6.29 1.83
CA ALA A 65 -5.65 -5.57 1.52
C ALA A 65 -5.03 -6.06 0.21
N GLU A 66 -4.97 -7.39 0.03
CA GLU A 66 -4.47 -8.06 -1.18
C GLU A 66 -5.13 -7.53 -2.45
N GLN A 67 -6.45 -7.66 -2.55
CA GLN A 67 -7.19 -7.28 -3.76
C GLN A 67 -6.99 -5.79 -4.11
N TYR A 68 -7.00 -4.91 -3.11
CA TYR A 68 -6.82 -3.48 -3.33
C TYR A 68 -5.40 -3.14 -3.81
N PHE A 69 -4.39 -3.61 -3.08
CA PHE A 69 -3.00 -3.21 -3.31
C PHE A 69 -2.39 -3.83 -4.56
N GLU A 70 -2.79 -5.05 -4.91
CA GLU A 70 -2.42 -5.62 -6.21
C GLU A 70 -3.02 -4.84 -7.37
N GLY A 71 -4.32 -4.53 -7.27
CA GLY A 71 -4.99 -3.70 -8.27
C GLY A 71 -4.33 -2.34 -8.42
N LEU A 72 -3.90 -1.74 -7.30
CA LEU A 72 -3.15 -0.48 -7.29
C LEU A 72 -1.80 -0.62 -8.01
N GLY A 73 -1.01 -1.64 -7.69
CA GLY A 73 0.28 -1.91 -8.34
C GLY A 73 0.15 -2.10 -9.85
N ALA A 74 -0.79 -2.96 -10.27
CA ALA A 74 -1.07 -3.23 -11.67
C ALA A 74 -1.53 -1.97 -12.42
N LYS A 75 -2.39 -1.16 -11.78
CA LYS A 75 -2.85 0.12 -12.35
C LYS A 75 -1.70 1.10 -12.53
N ARG A 76 -0.82 1.24 -11.54
CA ARG A 76 0.31 2.17 -11.61
C ARG A 76 1.35 1.77 -12.66
N PHE A 77 1.58 0.47 -12.85
CA PHE A 77 2.37 -0.01 -13.99
C PHE A 77 1.76 0.43 -15.33
N LYS A 78 0.45 0.25 -15.50
CA LYS A 78 -0.27 0.65 -16.73
C LYS A 78 -0.25 2.17 -16.96
N GLU A 79 -0.20 2.95 -15.88
CA GLU A 79 -0.01 4.41 -15.92
C GLU A 79 1.45 4.84 -16.19
N GLY A 80 2.42 3.91 -16.13
CA GLY A 80 3.83 4.17 -16.41
C GLY A 80 4.67 4.61 -15.20
N PHE A 81 4.12 4.58 -13.99
CA PHE A 81 4.87 4.94 -12.78
C PHE A 81 6.04 3.98 -12.55
N ALA A 82 7.18 4.51 -12.10
CA ALA A 82 8.26 3.65 -11.60
C ALA A 82 7.85 2.99 -10.27
N LEU A 83 8.16 1.69 -10.12
CA LEU A 83 7.86 0.96 -8.88
C LEU A 83 8.48 1.61 -7.63
N THR A 84 9.68 2.18 -7.77
CA THR A 84 10.36 2.91 -6.70
C THR A 84 9.58 4.14 -6.24
N GLU A 85 8.98 4.89 -7.15
CA GLU A 85 8.12 6.03 -6.81
C GLU A 85 6.86 5.58 -6.08
N ILE A 86 6.23 4.48 -6.52
CA ILE A 86 5.02 3.96 -5.87
C ILE A 86 5.32 3.53 -4.44
N ASN A 87 6.39 2.77 -4.24
CA ASN A 87 6.78 2.28 -2.92
C ASN A 87 7.16 3.43 -1.99
N TYR A 88 7.85 4.45 -2.51
CA TYR A 88 8.22 5.61 -1.72
C TYR A 88 6.99 6.47 -1.37
N ALA A 89 6.06 6.68 -2.30
CA ALA A 89 4.79 7.35 -2.04
C ALA A 89 3.99 6.62 -0.93
N PHE A 90 3.96 5.30 -0.97
CA PHE A 90 3.26 4.50 0.04
C PHE A 90 3.97 4.49 1.39
N PHE A 91 5.30 4.52 1.40
CA PHE A 91 6.07 4.79 2.61
C PHE A 91 5.75 6.17 3.20
N LEU A 92 5.57 7.20 2.38
CA LEU A 92 5.15 8.53 2.86
C LEU A 92 3.75 8.51 3.46
N ASP A 93 2.81 7.71 2.95
CA ASP A 93 1.49 7.54 3.57
C ASP A 93 1.62 7.05 5.03
N LYS A 94 2.49 6.06 5.27
CA LYS A 94 2.83 5.56 6.61
C LYS A 94 3.46 6.65 7.46
N LYS A 95 4.50 7.31 6.95
CA LYS A 95 5.26 8.35 7.66
C LYS A 95 4.37 9.51 8.10
N VAL A 96 3.53 10.02 7.20
CA VAL A 96 2.64 11.16 7.47
C VAL A 96 1.56 10.78 8.47
N LEU A 97 1.00 9.56 8.40
CA LEU A 97 0.06 9.08 9.41
C LEU A 97 0.67 8.99 10.80
N PHE A 98 1.85 8.38 10.94
CA PHE A 98 2.53 8.30 12.24
C PHE A 98 2.90 9.68 12.78
N LYS A 99 3.23 10.64 11.90
CA LYS A 99 3.44 12.03 12.29
C LYS A 99 2.17 12.65 12.87
N GLU A 100 1.03 12.55 12.19
CA GLU A 100 -0.25 13.07 12.72
C GLU A 100 -0.63 12.40 14.05
N ILE A 101 -0.43 11.09 14.19
CA ILE A 101 -0.67 10.37 15.46
C ILE A 101 0.22 10.94 16.56
N ASN A 102 1.51 11.09 16.30
CA ASN A 102 2.47 11.57 17.29
C ASN A 102 2.22 13.03 17.69
N ASP A 103 1.80 13.88 16.75
CA ASP A 103 1.54 15.30 17.01
C ASP A 103 0.22 15.52 17.78
N ASP A 104 -0.68 14.53 17.81
CA ASP A 104 -1.91 14.57 18.59
C ASP A 104 -1.70 14.05 20.03
N ILE A 105 -1.39 14.98 20.93
CA ILE A 105 -1.12 14.70 22.35
C ILE A 105 -2.35 14.11 23.07
N GLU A 106 -3.57 14.48 22.67
CA GLU A 106 -4.79 13.98 23.30
C GLU A 106 -5.02 12.51 22.90
N PHE A 107 -4.96 12.24 21.61
CA PHE A 107 -5.09 10.88 21.08
C PHE A 107 -4.05 9.92 21.68
N THR A 108 -2.79 10.35 21.76
CA THR A 108 -1.68 9.54 22.29
C THR A 108 -1.75 9.33 23.80
N LYS A 109 -2.14 10.34 24.60
CA LYS A 109 -2.32 10.18 26.05
C LYS A 109 -3.42 9.20 26.41
N GLU A 110 -4.47 9.18 25.62
CA GLU A 110 -5.59 8.27 25.81
C GLU A 110 -5.27 6.83 25.35
N LEU A 111 -4.19 6.60 24.59
CA LEU A 111 -3.73 5.26 24.26
C LEU A 111 -2.83 4.74 25.39
N GLY A 112 -3.22 3.65 26.03
CA GLY A 112 -2.31 2.95 26.95
C GLY A 112 -1.11 2.36 26.19
N SER A 113 0.01 2.09 26.88
CA SER A 113 1.24 1.57 26.23
C SER A 113 1.00 0.29 25.41
N ALA A 114 0.17 -0.62 25.91
CA ALA A 114 -0.17 -1.85 25.19
C ALA A 114 -1.01 -1.57 23.93
N GLU A 115 -1.96 -0.63 24.00
CA GLU A 115 -2.77 -0.22 22.85
C GLU A 115 -1.94 0.51 21.79
N ALA A 116 -0.96 1.32 22.22
CA ALA A 116 -0.03 1.99 21.33
C ALA A 116 0.86 0.99 20.58
N VAL A 117 1.40 -0.02 21.26
CA VAL A 117 2.16 -1.10 20.61
C VAL A 117 1.29 -1.87 19.62
N ASN A 118 0.06 -2.22 20.02
CA ASN A 118 -0.86 -2.91 19.13
C ASN A 118 -1.17 -2.08 17.87
N LEU A 119 -1.46 -0.79 18.04
CA LEU A 119 -1.69 0.13 16.92
C LEU A 119 -0.50 0.21 15.97
N ILE A 120 0.73 0.31 16.50
CA ILE A 120 1.96 0.33 15.69
C ILE A 120 2.09 -0.96 14.88
N CYS A 121 1.89 -2.13 15.51
CA CYS A 121 1.96 -3.41 14.83
C CYS A 121 0.86 -3.54 13.77
N THR A 122 -0.39 -3.19 14.08
CA THR A 122 -1.51 -3.29 13.13
C THR A 122 -1.32 -2.38 11.92
N LEU A 123 -0.93 -1.11 12.13
CA LEU A 123 -0.62 -0.21 11.03
C LEU A 123 0.61 -0.68 10.25
N GLY A 124 1.63 -1.18 10.96
CA GLY A 124 2.82 -1.80 10.36
C GLY A 124 2.43 -2.88 9.36
N ASN A 125 1.62 -3.85 9.81
CA ASN A 125 1.12 -4.94 8.98
C ASN A 125 0.38 -4.44 7.74
N PHE A 126 -0.51 -3.45 7.88
CA PHE A 126 -1.22 -2.88 6.73
C PHE A 126 -0.28 -2.32 5.66
N PHE A 127 0.69 -1.49 6.06
CA PHE A 127 1.62 -0.88 5.10
C PHE A 127 2.65 -1.88 4.56
N ASP A 128 3.04 -2.88 5.35
CA ASP A 128 4.04 -3.85 4.90
C ASP A 128 3.39 -4.86 3.93
N LEU A 129 2.16 -5.32 4.22
CA LEU A 129 1.35 -6.11 3.29
C LEU A 129 1.01 -5.30 2.03
N GLY A 130 0.61 -4.05 2.18
CA GLY A 130 0.28 -3.21 1.03
C GLY A 130 1.46 -3.03 0.08
N ASN A 131 2.67 -2.83 0.61
CA ASN A 131 3.87 -2.72 -0.21
C ASN A 131 4.17 -4.04 -0.94
N PHE A 132 4.05 -5.18 -0.25
CA PHE A 132 4.20 -6.50 -0.85
C PHE A 132 3.23 -6.71 -2.02
N TYR A 133 1.94 -6.44 -1.82
CA TYR A 133 0.91 -6.64 -2.84
C TYR A 133 0.99 -5.61 -3.98
N ILE A 134 1.40 -4.36 -3.72
CA ILE A 134 1.72 -3.38 -4.77
C ILE A 134 2.82 -3.92 -5.69
N ILE A 135 3.92 -4.43 -5.12
CA ILE A 135 5.03 -5.01 -5.89
C ILE A 135 4.53 -6.21 -6.70
N ARG A 136 3.74 -7.09 -6.08
CA ARG A 136 3.17 -8.27 -6.74
C ARG A 136 2.33 -7.87 -7.95
N GLY A 137 1.32 -7.02 -7.76
CA GLY A 137 0.44 -6.57 -8.84
C GLY A 137 1.17 -5.79 -9.95
N TYR A 138 2.18 -4.99 -9.59
CA TYR A 138 3.03 -4.29 -10.57
C TYR A 138 3.81 -5.28 -11.43
N ASN A 139 4.46 -6.26 -10.81
CA ASN A 139 5.25 -7.27 -11.51
C ASN A 139 4.37 -8.18 -12.38
N SER A 140 3.21 -8.61 -11.88
CA SER A 140 2.26 -9.41 -12.67
C SER A 140 1.81 -8.66 -13.94
N ALA A 141 1.44 -7.39 -13.82
CA ALA A 141 1.06 -6.58 -14.98
C ALA A 141 2.24 -6.34 -15.95
N MET A 142 3.47 -6.28 -15.44
CA MET A 142 4.68 -6.17 -16.26
C MET A 142 4.95 -7.45 -17.05
N ILE A 143 4.87 -8.60 -16.39
CA ILE A 143 5.02 -9.92 -17.01
C ILE A 143 3.96 -10.11 -18.09
N GLU A 144 2.70 -9.85 -17.78
CA GLU A 144 1.58 -9.93 -18.74
C GLU A 144 1.86 -9.09 -20.00
N LYS A 145 2.38 -7.86 -19.83
CA LYS A 145 2.75 -6.99 -20.97
C LYS A 145 3.92 -7.55 -21.78
N LEU A 146 4.90 -8.18 -21.14
CA LEU A 146 6.06 -8.78 -21.80
C LEU A 146 5.65 -10.03 -22.59
N GLU A 147 4.86 -10.92 -21.99
CA GLU A 147 4.30 -12.12 -22.65
C GLU A 147 3.49 -11.73 -23.90
N ASN A 148 2.63 -10.71 -23.77
CA ASN A 148 1.82 -10.20 -24.89
C ASN A 148 2.62 -9.44 -25.96
N SER A 149 3.88 -9.09 -25.70
CA SER A 149 4.69 -8.34 -26.65
C SER A 149 5.22 -9.19 -27.80
N ASN A 150 5.20 -10.52 -27.67
CA ASN A 150 5.84 -11.48 -28.59
C ASN A 150 7.34 -11.21 -28.85
N LYS A 151 8.00 -10.43 -27.97
CA LYS A 151 9.44 -10.10 -28.08
C LYS A 151 10.36 -11.10 -27.39
N PHE A 152 9.79 -11.93 -26.51
CA PHE A 152 10.50 -12.94 -25.74
C PHE A 152 9.73 -14.26 -25.88
N SER A 153 10.46 -15.37 -25.97
CA SER A 153 9.87 -16.69 -25.77
C SER A 153 9.53 -16.90 -24.29
N SER A 154 8.59 -17.80 -23.98
CA SER A 154 8.23 -18.13 -22.60
C SER A 154 9.46 -18.56 -21.78
N GLY A 155 10.33 -19.40 -22.35
CA GLY A 155 11.56 -19.84 -21.67
C GLY A 155 12.59 -18.74 -21.44
N GLU A 156 12.63 -17.67 -22.26
CA GLU A 156 13.49 -16.51 -21.98
C GLU A 156 12.94 -15.67 -20.84
N LEU A 157 11.61 -15.51 -20.74
CA LEU A 157 10.97 -14.81 -19.64
C LEU A 157 11.15 -15.56 -18.32
N ASP A 158 10.99 -16.88 -18.30
CA ASP A 158 11.17 -17.69 -17.09
C ASP A 158 12.60 -17.61 -16.52
N ASN A 159 13.60 -17.39 -17.38
CA ASN A 159 15.00 -17.21 -16.96
C ASN A 159 15.33 -15.79 -16.46
N LEU A 160 14.53 -14.80 -16.85
CA LEU A 160 14.74 -13.39 -16.50
C LEU A 160 13.86 -12.95 -15.32
N MET A 161 12.67 -13.51 -15.23
CA MET A 161 11.62 -13.15 -14.30
C MET A 161 11.27 -14.35 -13.43
N PHE A 162 11.78 -14.34 -12.20
CA PHE A 162 11.35 -15.31 -11.20
C PHE A 162 9.96 -14.89 -10.70
N LYS A 163 8.93 -15.61 -11.12
CA LYS A 163 7.54 -15.42 -10.66
C LYS A 163 7.38 -15.72 -9.15
N GLY A 164 8.36 -16.42 -8.56
CA GLY A 164 8.31 -16.90 -7.19
C GLY A 164 7.26 -18.00 -7.03
N SER A 165 7.04 -18.49 -5.82
CA SER A 165 5.98 -19.47 -5.50
C SER A 165 4.57 -18.84 -5.51
N LEU A 166 4.32 -17.90 -6.41
CA LEU A 166 3.11 -17.07 -6.45
C LEU A 166 2.35 -17.20 -7.78
N ASP A 167 2.82 -18.06 -8.69
CA ASP A 167 1.91 -18.64 -9.69
C ASP A 167 0.89 -19.49 -8.92
N GLU A 168 -0.41 -19.23 -9.13
CA GLU A 168 -1.50 -19.94 -8.45
C GLU A 168 -1.41 -21.47 -8.64
N ASP A 169 -0.74 -21.92 -9.70
CA ASP A 169 -0.49 -23.33 -10.00
C ASP A 169 0.54 -23.99 -9.07
N ASP A 170 1.40 -23.21 -8.40
CA ASP A 170 2.46 -23.68 -7.48
C ASP A 170 2.11 -23.42 -5.99
N LEU A 171 0.96 -22.79 -5.72
CA LEU A 171 0.49 -22.54 -4.36
C LEU A 171 -0.29 -23.76 -3.86
N ASP A 172 0.31 -24.51 -2.93
CA ASP A 172 -0.44 -25.51 -2.17
C ASP A 172 -1.55 -24.79 -1.39
N ASN A 173 -2.80 -25.20 -1.59
CA ASN A 173 -3.96 -24.54 -0.98
C ASN A 173 -3.88 -24.54 0.57
N ASP A 174 -3.08 -25.44 1.13
CA ASP A 174 -2.81 -25.53 2.57
C ASP A 174 -1.82 -24.45 3.08
N ASP A 175 -0.96 -23.89 2.23
CA ASP A 175 -0.03 -22.79 2.60
C ASP A 175 -0.73 -21.41 2.64
N ILE A 176 -1.86 -21.28 1.94
CA ILE A 176 -2.73 -20.09 1.98
C ILE A 176 -3.36 -19.94 3.38
N ILE A 177 -3.66 -21.06 4.05
CA ILE A 177 -4.31 -21.09 5.36
C ILE A 177 -3.38 -20.53 6.46
N TRP A 178 -2.07 -20.76 6.35
CA TRP A 178 -1.10 -20.30 7.35
C TRP A 178 -0.74 -18.81 7.25
N ARG A 179 -1.07 -18.12 6.15
CA ARG A 179 -0.88 -16.66 6.00
C ARG A 179 -1.92 -15.81 6.74
N HIS A 180 -2.94 -16.43 7.33
CA HIS A 180 -4.09 -15.75 7.94
C HIS A 180 -4.15 -15.86 9.46
N VAL A 181 -3.10 -16.38 10.09
CA VAL A 181 -2.98 -16.47 11.55
C VAL A 181 -1.63 -15.93 11.96
N TYR A 182 -1.57 -14.64 12.35
CA TYR A 182 -0.89 -14.06 13.53
C TYR A 182 -1.18 -12.57 13.62
#